data_AF-A0A3P6RW07-F1
#
_entry.id   AF-A0A3P6RW07-F1
#
_cell.length_a   1.000
_cell.length_b   1.000
_cell.length_c   1.000
_cell.angle_alpha   90.00
_cell.angle_beta   90.00
_cell.angle_gamma   90.00
#
_symmetry.space_group_name_H-M   'P 1'
#
loop_
_entity.id
_entity.type
_entity.pdbx_description
1 polymer ?
#
loop_
_entity_poly.entity_id
_entity_poly.type
_entity_poly.pdbx_seq_one_letter_code
_entity_poly.pdbx_strand_id
1 'polypeptide(L)'
;AVLDYNKFTPNKPLPEYGLFYVLEQLPGTVVYQDLTWFLQKYSYFPSYNIPYFKKITQLSGFIGQGKKLGNWFVWGKSPRARIFERDHHTVTDIDSLTKLMRYKKQQNEKFLSIFCFMLFIAEQQLTSRYNDYTKDEFSKCNCNPPYSAEAGISARGDLNPANGTYEFPGQGHVNHGALDYKGTNVSMMKKLEFRAQGGPTWGSVPPFRWSTFDFVDNLARNEETLEANTITLQKDKVKHLGHPDEWKFDWMDVKWETDIHG
;
A
#
# COMPACT_ATOMS: atom_id res chain seq x y z
N ALA A 1 -14.25 2.59 -1.48
CA ALA A 1 -14.93 2.04 -0.29
C ALA A 1 -15.50 3.20 0.55
N VAL A 2 -16.55 2.98 1.31
CA VAL A 2 -17.21 4.01 2.11
C VAL A 2 -17.55 3.40 3.45
N LEU A 3 -17.07 4.00 4.54
CA LEU A 3 -17.42 3.62 5.91
C LEU A 3 -18.32 4.71 6.49
N ASP A 4 -19.50 4.33 6.97
CA ASP A 4 -20.40 5.24 7.68
C ASP A 4 -20.15 5.20 9.19
N TYR A 5 -19.35 6.14 9.69
CA TYR A 5 -19.07 6.26 11.12
C TYR A 5 -20.33 6.56 11.96
N ASN A 6 -21.42 7.06 11.38
CA ASN A 6 -22.68 7.28 12.11
C ASN A 6 -23.36 5.95 12.47
N LYS A 7 -23.04 4.87 11.76
CA LYS A 7 -23.54 3.52 12.00
C LYS A 7 -22.63 2.71 12.93
N PHE A 8 -21.47 3.27 13.31
CA PHE A 8 -20.53 2.60 14.21
C PHE A 8 -20.66 3.13 15.64
N THR A 9 -20.90 2.22 16.60
CA THR A 9 -20.85 2.53 18.02
C THR A 9 -19.78 1.69 18.70
N PRO A 10 -18.77 2.31 19.35
CA PRO A 10 -17.73 1.58 20.08
C PRO A 10 -18.32 0.60 21.10
N ASN A 11 -17.68 -0.56 21.24
CA ASN A 11 -18.07 -1.63 22.17
C ASN A 11 -19.48 -2.21 21.96
N LYS A 12 -20.12 -1.96 20.82
CA LYS A 12 -21.38 -2.61 20.42
C LYS A 12 -21.14 -3.51 19.20
N PRO A 13 -21.98 -4.55 19.01
CA PRO A 13 -21.98 -5.31 17.77
C PRO A 13 -22.17 -4.40 16.55
N LEU A 14 -21.55 -4.76 15.43
CA LEU A 14 -21.75 -4.04 14.17
C LEU A 14 -23.19 -4.20 13.69
N PRO A 15 -23.78 -3.19 13.03
CA PRO A 15 -25.09 -3.34 12.43
C PRO A 15 -25.06 -4.42 11.35
N GLU A 16 -26.22 -5.01 11.02
CA GLU A 16 -26.34 -6.05 9.98
C GLU A 16 -26.00 -5.50 8.58
N TYR A 17 -26.33 -4.22 8.33
CA TYR A 17 -26.15 -3.53 7.07
C TYR A 17 -25.83 -2.04 7.30
N GLY A 18 -25.32 -1.38 6.27
CA GLY A 18 -25.16 0.07 6.18
C GLY A 18 -23.88 0.64 6.78
N LEU A 19 -23.02 -0.19 7.40
CA LEU A 19 -21.75 0.28 7.95
C LEU A 19 -20.71 0.49 6.85
N PHE A 20 -20.62 -0.44 5.89
CA PHE A 20 -19.51 -0.46 4.95
C PHE A 20 -19.91 -0.85 3.54
N TYR A 21 -19.52 -0.01 2.59
CA TYR A 21 -19.77 -0.21 1.17
C TYR A 21 -18.47 -0.28 0.39
N VAL A 22 -18.38 -1.20 -0.56
CA VAL A 22 -17.28 -1.24 -1.53
C VAL A 22 -17.85 -0.98 -2.91
N LEU A 23 -17.15 -0.13 -3.67
CA LEU A 23 -17.45 0.21 -5.05
C LEU A 23 -16.17 0.01 -5.85
N GLU A 24 -16.29 -0.69 -6.97
CA GLU A 24 -15.25 -0.88 -7.97
C GLU A 24 -15.77 -0.42 -9.33
N GLN A 25 -14.90 0.23 -10.09
CA GLN A 25 -15.25 0.89 -11.34
C GLN A 25 -14.26 0.52 -12.46
N LEU A 26 -14.82 0.32 -13.65
CA LEU A 26 -14.15 0.21 -14.93
C LEU A 26 -14.84 1.15 -15.92
N PRO A 27 -14.22 1.48 -17.07
CA PRO A 27 -14.91 2.20 -18.14
C PRO A 27 -16.24 1.52 -18.51
N GLY A 28 -17.35 2.26 -18.38
CA GLY A 28 -18.69 1.76 -18.67
C GLY A 28 -19.26 0.72 -17.69
N THR A 29 -18.61 0.45 -16.54
CA THR A 29 -19.14 -0.50 -15.54
C THR A 29 -18.81 -0.06 -14.12
N VAL A 30 -19.82 0.02 -13.26
CA VAL A 30 -19.67 0.22 -11.82
C VAL A 30 -20.35 -0.93 -11.10
N VAL A 31 -19.69 -1.49 -10.09
CA VAL A 31 -20.26 -2.48 -9.18
C VAL A 31 -20.05 -1.97 -7.76
N TYR A 32 -21.12 -1.92 -6.98
CA TYR A 32 -21.04 -1.57 -5.57
C TYR A 32 -21.95 -2.48 -4.74
N GLN A 33 -21.53 -2.79 -3.51
CA GLN A 33 -22.29 -3.61 -2.57
C GLN A 33 -22.00 -3.18 -1.13
N ASP A 34 -22.98 -3.41 -0.26
CA ASP A 34 -22.81 -3.40 1.19
C ASP A 34 -22.02 -4.66 1.62
N LEU A 35 -20.85 -4.44 2.21
CA LEU A 35 -19.97 -5.49 2.73
C LEU A 35 -19.84 -5.41 4.26
N THR A 36 -20.86 -4.90 4.95
CA THR A 36 -20.92 -4.90 6.43
C THR A 36 -20.78 -6.31 7.00
N TRP A 37 -21.41 -7.31 6.36
CA TRP A 37 -21.27 -8.72 6.73
C TRP A 37 -19.81 -9.21 6.69
N PHE A 38 -18.99 -8.67 5.77
CA PHE A 38 -17.59 -9.05 5.65
C PHE A 38 -16.81 -8.60 6.87
N LEU A 39 -17.07 -7.37 7.33
CA LEU A 39 -16.48 -6.83 8.55
C LEU A 39 -16.93 -7.60 9.79
N GLN A 40 -18.21 -7.99 9.88
CA GLN A 40 -18.70 -8.83 10.97
C GLN A 40 -17.98 -10.19 11.01
N LYS A 41 -17.78 -10.81 9.83
CA LYS A 41 -17.20 -12.15 9.73
C LYS A 41 -15.69 -12.17 9.93
N TYR A 42 -14.98 -11.20 9.35
CA TYR A 42 -13.52 -11.23 9.27
C TYR A 42 -12.83 -10.16 10.09
N SER A 43 -13.55 -9.18 10.66
CA SER A 43 -13.04 -8.02 11.43
C SER A 43 -12.25 -6.96 10.64
N TYR A 44 -12.00 -7.17 9.34
CA TYR A 44 -11.31 -6.20 8.47
C TYR A 44 -11.76 -6.37 7.00
N PHE A 45 -11.42 -5.40 6.16
CA PHE A 45 -11.51 -5.53 4.70
C PHE A 45 -10.23 -4.98 4.05
N PRO A 46 -9.42 -5.82 3.39
CA PRO A 46 -8.19 -5.36 2.78
C PRO A 46 -8.41 -4.88 1.34
N SER A 47 -7.57 -3.95 0.88
CA SER A 47 -7.56 -3.46 -0.50
C SER A 47 -6.13 -3.36 -1.02
N TYR A 48 -5.85 -4.03 -2.14
CA TYR A 48 -4.48 -4.18 -2.65
C TYR A 48 -4.39 -4.25 -4.19
N ASN A 49 -5.08 -3.33 -4.87
CA ASN A 49 -5.11 -3.17 -6.33
C ASN A 49 -5.56 -4.39 -7.13
N ILE A 50 -6.20 -5.37 -6.48
CA ILE A 50 -6.86 -6.49 -7.15
C ILE A 50 -8.35 -6.32 -6.88
N PRO A 51 -9.22 -6.40 -7.90
CA PRO A 51 -10.66 -6.26 -7.71
C PRO A 51 -11.23 -7.45 -6.94
N TYR A 52 -12.05 -7.14 -5.94
CA TYR A 52 -12.81 -8.05 -5.10
C TYR A 52 -14.03 -8.63 -5.85
N PHE A 53 -14.78 -7.80 -6.59
CA PHE A 53 -16.01 -8.25 -7.21
C PHE A 53 -15.72 -9.09 -8.45
N LYS A 54 -16.18 -10.35 -8.46
CA LYS A 54 -15.96 -11.31 -9.55
C LYS A 54 -16.25 -10.74 -10.94
N LYS A 55 -17.32 -9.95 -11.10
CA LYS A 55 -17.65 -9.28 -12.37
C LYS A 55 -16.53 -8.35 -12.84
N ILE A 56 -16.00 -7.53 -11.93
CA ILE A 56 -14.89 -6.62 -12.22
C ILE A 56 -13.61 -7.42 -12.49
N THR A 57 -13.28 -8.43 -11.67
CA THR A 57 -12.12 -9.32 -11.88
C THR A 57 -12.13 -10.00 -13.25
N GLN A 58 -13.32 -10.38 -13.74
CA GLN A 58 -13.48 -10.98 -15.06
C GLN A 58 -13.31 -9.95 -16.18
N LEU A 59 -13.99 -8.81 -16.10
CA LEU A 59 -13.95 -7.76 -17.14
C LEU A 59 -12.58 -7.10 -17.28
N SER A 60 -11.86 -6.94 -16.16
CA SER A 60 -10.51 -6.35 -16.13
C SER A 60 -9.40 -7.33 -16.52
N GLY A 61 -9.71 -8.60 -16.81
CA GLY A 61 -8.74 -9.60 -17.26
C GLY A 61 -7.85 -10.21 -16.16
N PHE A 62 -8.10 -9.92 -14.88
CA PHE A 62 -7.32 -10.46 -13.75
C PHE A 62 -7.37 -11.99 -13.66
N ILE A 63 -8.47 -12.63 -14.10
CA ILE A 63 -8.54 -14.10 -14.20
C ILE A 63 -7.46 -14.65 -15.15
N GLY A 64 -7.25 -13.99 -16.28
CA GLY A 64 -6.22 -14.37 -17.26
C GLY A 64 -4.82 -14.14 -16.71
N GLN A 65 -4.60 -12.99 -16.07
CA GLN A 65 -3.31 -12.66 -15.46
C GLN A 65 -2.95 -13.62 -14.32
N GLY A 66 -3.91 -13.99 -13.47
CA GLY A 66 -3.68 -14.97 -12.41
C GLY A 66 -3.34 -16.37 -12.92
N LYS A 67 -3.82 -16.76 -14.11
CA LYS A 67 -3.41 -18.02 -14.76
C LYS A 67 -2.00 -17.96 -15.33
N LYS A 68 -1.58 -16.79 -15.84
CA LYS A 68 -0.27 -16.59 -16.49
C LYS A 68 0.86 -16.33 -15.49
N LEU A 69 0.61 -15.47 -14.51
CA LEU A 69 1.59 -14.92 -13.57
C LEU A 69 1.30 -15.31 -12.11
N GLY A 70 0.40 -16.27 -11.91
CA GLY A 70 0.15 -16.89 -10.62
C GLY A 70 -0.56 -16.00 -9.60
N ASN A 71 -0.27 -16.27 -8.32
CA ASN A 71 -1.02 -15.74 -7.18
C ASN A 71 -0.97 -14.21 -7.03
N TRP A 72 0.00 -13.53 -7.66
CA TRP A 72 0.14 -12.08 -7.59
C TRP A 72 -1.12 -11.32 -8.03
N PHE A 73 -1.88 -11.88 -8.98
CA PHE A 73 -3.09 -11.27 -9.55
C PHE A 73 -4.39 -11.87 -9.00
N VAL A 74 -4.31 -12.69 -7.95
CA VAL A 74 -5.48 -13.35 -7.35
C VAL A 74 -5.82 -12.69 -6.02
N TRP A 75 -7.06 -12.19 -5.89
CA TRP A 75 -7.46 -11.35 -4.75
C TRP A 75 -7.11 -11.98 -3.40
N GLY A 76 -7.50 -13.22 -3.14
CA GLY A 76 -7.21 -13.88 -1.85
C GLY A 76 -5.85 -14.58 -1.76
N LYS A 77 -4.92 -14.40 -2.71
CA LYS A 77 -3.64 -15.14 -2.72
C LYS A 77 -2.41 -14.30 -2.98
N SER A 78 -2.57 -13.03 -3.37
CA SER A 78 -1.44 -12.12 -3.57
C SER A 78 -0.60 -11.96 -2.30
N PRO A 79 0.68 -11.56 -2.41
CA PRO A 79 1.54 -11.32 -1.25
C PRO A 79 0.86 -10.45 -0.18
N ARG A 80 0.30 -9.31 -0.59
CA ARG A 80 -0.41 -8.38 0.31
C ARG A 80 -1.63 -9.01 0.95
N ALA A 81 -2.41 -9.80 0.21
CA ALA A 81 -3.55 -10.52 0.77
C ALA A 81 -3.13 -11.46 1.91
N ARG A 82 -2.05 -12.21 1.70
CA ARG A 82 -1.51 -13.16 2.68
C ARG A 82 -0.88 -12.45 3.88
N ILE A 83 -0.17 -11.33 3.67
CA ILE A 83 0.36 -10.52 4.78
C ILE A 83 -0.81 -9.97 5.61
N PHE A 84 -1.88 -9.44 4.99
CA PHE A 84 -3.05 -9.00 5.75
C PHE A 84 -3.70 -10.14 6.50
N GLU A 85 -3.97 -11.27 5.84
CA GLU A 85 -4.55 -12.45 6.48
C GLU A 85 -3.74 -12.92 7.69
N ARG A 86 -2.41 -12.92 7.58
CA ARG A 86 -1.49 -13.28 8.67
C ARG A 86 -1.53 -12.26 9.81
N ASP A 87 -1.43 -10.97 9.50
CA ASP A 87 -1.03 -9.97 10.50
C ASP A 87 -2.15 -9.01 10.94
N HIS A 88 -3.33 -9.01 10.29
CA HIS A 88 -4.40 -8.04 10.60
C HIS A 88 -4.83 -8.06 12.07
N HIS A 89 -4.80 -9.24 12.71
CA HIS A 89 -5.19 -9.42 14.11
C HIS A 89 -4.23 -8.76 15.10
N THR A 90 -3.03 -8.37 14.67
CA THR A 90 -2.04 -7.67 15.51
C THR A 90 -2.33 -6.18 15.68
N VAL A 91 -3.35 -5.65 14.98
CA VAL A 91 -3.74 -4.25 15.00
C VAL A 91 -4.87 -4.02 15.99
N THR A 92 -4.58 -3.31 17.08
CA THR A 92 -5.47 -3.07 18.24
C THR A 92 -5.67 -1.59 18.61
N ASP A 93 -4.68 -0.73 18.33
CA ASP A 93 -4.71 0.73 18.49
C ASP A 93 -4.08 1.47 17.27
N ILE A 94 -4.22 2.80 17.19
CA ILE A 94 -3.71 3.59 16.04
C ILE A 94 -2.19 3.47 15.88
N ASP A 95 -1.45 3.21 16.97
CA ASP A 95 0.00 3.01 16.93
C ASP A 95 0.33 1.64 16.35
N SER A 96 -0.37 0.58 16.76
CA SER A 96 -0.26 -0.77 16.23
C SER A 96 -0.73 -0.83 14.77
N LEU A 97 -1.72 0.00 14.38
CA LEU A 97 -2.05 0.21 12.97
C LEU A 97 -0.82 0.82 12.31
N THR A 98 -0.33 1.98 12.76
CA THR A 98 0.91 2.60 12.26
C THR A 98 2.11 1.61 12.24
N LYS A 99 2.15 0.59 13.12
CA LYS A 99 3.20 -0.45 13.20
C LYS A 99 2.95 -1.72 12.38
N LEU A 100 1.74 -2.24 12.17
CA LEU A 100 1.50 -3.18 11.05
C LEU A 100 1.82 -2.48 9.73
N MET A 101 1.74 -1.16 9.79
CA MET A 101 2.23 -0.27 8.81
C MET A 101 3.72 0.07 9.04
N ARG A 102 4.63 -0.63 9.80
CA ARG A 102 6.11 -0.33 9.96
C ARG A 102 7.06 -1.41 10.58
N TYR A 103 6.58 -2.38 11.35
CA TYR A 103 7.23 -3.34 12.29
C TYR A 103 8.52 -2.97 13.07
N LYS A 104 8.38 -2.86 14.41
CA LYS A 104 9.27 -3.44 15.44
C LYS A 104 8.46 -3.68 16.75
N LYS A 105 8.70 -4.80 17.44
CA LYS A 105 7.91 -5.37 18.57
C LYS A 105 8.04 -4.62 19.92
N GLN A 106 6.92 -4.37 20.61
CA GLN A 106 6.84 -4.23 22.08
C GLN A 106 5.42 -4.59 22.58
N GLN A 107 5.31 -5.19 23.79
CA GLN A 107 4.18 -5.98 24.31
C GLN A 107 2.94 -5.21 24.82
N ASN A 108 1.78 -5.92 24.79
CA ASN A 108 0.50 -5.80 25.53
C ASN A 108 -0.26 -4.45 25.41
N GLU A 109 -1.57 -4.38 25.15
CA GLU A 109 -2.72 -5.04 25.80
C GLU A 109 -3.91 -5.27 24.84
N LYS A 110 -4.88 -6.10 25.25
CA LYS A 110 -6.06 -6.49 24.46
C LYS A 110 -7.08 -5.35 24.36
N PHE A 111 -7.38 -4.86 23.15
CA PHE A 111 -8.61 -4.13 22.85
C PHE A 111 -9.16 -4.49 21.46
N LEU A 112 -10.46 -4.75 21.42
CA LEU A 112 -11.22 -5.09 20.22
C LEU A 112 -11.80 -3.80 19.63
N SER A 113 -11.11 -3.17 18.68
CA SER A 113 -11.71 -2.38 17.58
C SER A 113 -10.62 -1.65 16.82
N ILE A 114 -10.09 -2.26 15.75
CA ILE A 114 -9.54 -1.49 14.65
C ILE A 114 -10.15 -1.90 13.33
N PHE A 115 -10.91 -0.97 12.80
CA PHE A 115 -11.20 -0.88 11.40
C PHE A 115 -9.97 -0.33 10.66
N CYS A 116 -9.17 -1.24 10.11
CA CYS A 116 -8.11 -0.88 9.16
C CYS A 116 -8.77 -0.69 7.79
N PHE A 117 -9.06 0.57 7.41
CA PHE A 117 -9.56 0.87 6.07
C PHE A 117 -8.43 1.24 5.13
N MET A 118 -8.25 0.42 4.09
CA MET A 118 -7.47 0.74 2.91
C MET A 118 -8.40 1.25 1.83
N LEU A 119 -8.40 2.58 1.62
CA LEU A 119 -9.24 3.25 0.64
C LEU A 119 -8.46 3.59 -0.63
N PHE A 120 -9.11 3.41 -1.78
CA PHE A 120 -8.64 3.72 -3.12
C PHE A 120 -9.21 5.08 -3.56
N ILE A 121 -8.35 6.00 -3.98
CA ILE A 121 -8.47 6.70 -5.26
C ILE A 121 -7.18 6.37 -6.01
N ALA A 122 -7.28 6.25 -7.34
CA ALA A 122 -6.16 6.03 -8.25
C ALA A 122 -4.91 6.78 -7.76
N GLU A 123 -3.78 6.07 -7.70
CA GLU A 123 -2.46 6.59 -7.34
C GLU A 123 -2.14 6.78 -5.84
N GLN A 124 -3.09 6.61 -4.92
CA GLN A 124 -2.78 6.60 -3.48
C GLN A 124 -3.47 5.46 -2.76
N GLN A 125 -2.77 4.34 -2.73
CA GLN A 125 -3.10 3.26 -1.83
C GLN A 125 -2.84 3.75 -0.40
N LEU A 126 -3.84 3.74 0.49
CA LEU A 126 -3.62 3.97 1.92
C LEU A 126 -2.72 2.83 2.45
N THR A 127 -1.42 2.99 2.29
CA THR A 127 -0.44 1.91 2.36
C THR A 127 0.04 1.68 3.77
N SER A 128 -0.02 0.41 4.22
CA SER A 128 0.82 0.00 5.33
C SER A 128 2.26 0.21 4.94
N ARG A 129 3.07 0.71 5.87
CA ARG A 129 4.50 0.97 5.69
C ARG A 129 5.35 -0.27 6.07
N TYR A 130 4.77 -1.47 6.17
CA TYR A 130 5.54 -2.69 6.40
C TYR A 130 6.15 -3.21 5.10
N ASN A 131 7.48 -3.28 5.09
CA ASN A 131 8.25 -3.93 4.03
C ASN A 131 9.54 -4.53 4.62
N ASP A 132 9.50 -5.83 4.92
CA ASP A 132 10.68 -6.63 5.25
C ASP A 132 10.84 -7.74 4.18
N TYR A 133 10.80 -7.34 2.91
CA TYR A 133 10.73 -8.24 1.75
C TYR A 133 11.82 -9.30 1.69
N THR A 134 12.99 -9.03 2.28
CA THR A 134 14.09 -10.00 2.32
C THR A 134 13.85 -11.16 3.28
N LYS A 135 12.97 -10.98 4.27
CA LYS A 135 12.65 -11.98 5.31
C LYS A 135 11.23 -12.49 5.25
N ASP A 136 10.29 -11.72 4.69
CA ASP A 136 8.89 -12.14 4.60
C ASP A 136 8.74 -13.26 3.55
N GLU A 137 8.19 -14.39 3.98
CA GLU A 137 7.94 -15.54 3.12
C GLU A 137 7.00 -15.23 1.93
N PHE A 138 6.11 -14.25 2.07
CA PHE A 138 5.17 -13.86 1.03
C PHE A 138 5.79 -12.94 -0.01
N SER A 139 6.98 -12.41 0.27
CA SER A 139 7.73 -11.58 -0.69
C SER A 139 8.58 -12.38 -1.66
N LYS A 140 8.66 -13.70 -1.47
CA LYS A 140 9.39 -14.61 -2.37
C LYS A 140 8.71 -14.71 -3.74
N CYS A 141 9.52 -14.67 -4.79
CA CYS A 141 9.07 -14.86 -6.17
C CYS A 141 10.02 -15.80 -6.94
N ASN A 142 9.62 -16.23 -8.13
CA ASN A 142 10.51 -16.94 -9.05
C ASN A 142 11.41 -15.95 -9.80
N CYS A 143 12.25 -15.26 -9.02
CA CYS A 143 13.02 -14.08 -9.40
C CYS A 143 14.46 -14.22 -8.87
N ASN A 144 15.38 -13.38 -9.36
CA ASN A 144 16.74 -13.27 -8.82
C ASN A 144 17.05 -11.79 -8.54
N PRO A 145 17.24 -11.37 -7.26
CA PRO A 145 17.18 -12.17 -6.04
C PRO A 145 15.78 -12.77 -5.79
N PRO A 146 15.63 -13.83 -4.96
CA PRO A 146 14.39 -14.61 -4.80
C PRO A 146 13.33 -13.91 -3.94
N TYR A 147 13.24 -12.60 -4.03
CA TYR A 147 12.28 -11.74 -3.36
C TYR A 147 12.07 -10.46 -4.16
N SER A 148 10.92 -9.82 -3.94
CA SER A 148 10.64 -8.49 -4.50
C SER A 148 10.18 -7.54 -3.42
N ALA A 149 10.77 -6.35 -3.42
CA ALA A 149 10.37 -5.24 -2.57
C ALA A 149 8.98 -4.65 -2.94
N GLU A 150 8.39 -5.05 -4.07
CA GLU A 150 7.01 -4.72 -4.46
C GLU A 150 5.98 -5.62 -3.76
N ALA A 151 6.41 -6.73 -3.16
CA ALA A 151 5.53 -7.69 -2.51
C ALA A 151 5.16 -7.31 -1.06
N GLY A 152 5.83 -6.30 -0.50
CA GLY A 152 5.47 -5.72 0.79
C GLY A 152 4.14 -4.98 0.72
N ILE A 153 3.54 -4.71 1.88
CA ILE A 153 2.36 -3.82 1.90
C ILE A 153 2.78 -2.40 1.49
N SER A 154 3.98 -1.98 1.92
CA SER A 154 4.62 -0.74 1.49
C SER A 154 5.63 -1.01 0.39
N ALA A 155 5.19 -1.07 -0.86
CA ALA A 155 6.11 -1.32 -1.97
C ALA A 155 7.33 -0.37 -1.94
N ARG A 156 8.50 -0.92 -2.26
CA ARG A 156 9.81 -0.23 -2.36
C ARG A 156 10.56 -0.71 -3.61
N GLY A 157 9.99 -0.49 -4.78
CA GLY A 157 10.56 -0.93 -6.05
C GLY A 157 11.97 -0.41 -6.30
N ASP A 158 12.34 0.70 -5.67
CA ASP A 158 13.69 1.27 -5.69
C ASP A 158 14.77 0.40 -5.01
N LEU A 159 14.38 -0.55 -4.16
CA LEU A 159 15.29 -1.46 -3.46
C LEU A 159 15.52 -2.78 -4.20
N ASN A 160 14.80 -3.01 -5.29
CA ASN A 160 15.02 -4.16 -6.16
C ASN A 160 16.25 -3.91 -7.04
N PRO A 161 17.20 -4.84 -7.17
CA PRO A 161 18.35 -4.63 -8.05
C PRO A 161 17.95 -4.38 -9.51
N ALA A 162 18.54 -3.36 -10.15
CA ALA A 162 18.31 -3.03 -11.56
C ALA A 162 18.66 -4.18 -12.53
N ASN A 163 19.62 -5.02 -12.16
CA ASN A 163 20.04 -6.20 -12.91
C ASN A 163 19.31 -7.49 -12.48
N GLY A 164 18.30 -7.38 -11.61
CA GLY A 164 17.51 -8.51 -11.15
C GLY A 164 16.58 -9.05 -12.23
N THR A 165 16.19 -10.33 -12.10
CA THR A 165 15.19 -10.97 -12.95
C THR A 165 13.88 -11.11 -12.18
N TYR A 166 12.77 -10.75 -12.81
CA TYR A 166 11.45 -10.73 -12.19
C TYR A 166 10.41 -11.34 -13.13
N GLU A 167 9.29 -11.83 -12.58
CA GLU A 167 8.26 -12.53 -13.35
C GLU A 167 7.49 -11.58 -14.29
N PHE A 168 7.45 -10.29 -13.96
CA PHE A 168 6.92 -9.23 -14.81
C PHE A 168 7.53 -7.86 -14.42
N PRO A 169 7.52 -6.85 -15.30
CA PRO A 169 8.24 -5.58 -15.09
C PRO A 169 7.87 -4.84 -13.78
N GLY A 170 6.58 -4.79 -13.44
CA GLY A 170 6.10 -4.12 -12.23
C GLY A 170 6.47 -4.80 -10.90
N GLN A 171 7.10 -5.98 -10.94
CA GLN A 171 7.62 -6.66 -9.76
C GLN A 171 9.09 -6.29 -9.49
N GLY A 172 9.78 -5.66 -10.45
CA GLY A 172 11.22 -5.46 -10.44
C GLY A 172 11.70 -4.11 -9.92
N HIS A 173 12.85 -3.66 -10.42
CA HIS A 173 13.37 -2.32 -10.15
C HIS A 173 12.54 -1.26 -10.87
N VAL A 174 11.79 -0.48 -10.12
CA VAL A 174 10.85 0.50 -10.68
C VAL A 174 10.84 1.77 -9.82
N ASN A 175 10.57 2.91 -10.47
CA ASN A 175 10.23 4.16 -9.77
C ASN A 175 8.78 4.11 -9.29
N HIS A 176 8.50 3.18 -8.39
CA HIS A 176 7.19 2.94 -7.80
C HIS A 176 7.34 2.49 -6.35
N GLY A 177 6.37 2.87 -5.53
CA GLY A 177 6.35 2.51 -4.13
C GLY A 177 5.23 3.20 -3.38
N ALA A 178 5.06 2.80 -2.14
CA ALA A 178 4.15 3.45 -1.21
C ALA A 178 4.74 4.79 -0.74
N LEU A 179 4.05 5.91 -0.98
CA LEU A 179 4.56 7.26 -0.69
C LEU A 179 3.95 7.92 0.53
N ASP A 180 2.97 7.30 1.19
CA ASP A 180 2.39 7.85 2.39
C ASP A 180 1.70 6.80 3.27
N TYR A 181 1.25 7.26 4.43
CA TYR A 181 0.28 6.57 5.27
C TYR A 181 -0.72 7.60 5.79
N LYS A 182 -2.00 7.23 5.80
CA LYS A 182 -3.07 7.98 6.44
C LYS A 182 -3.90 7.00 7.27
N GLY A 183 -4.13 7.32 8.54
CA GLY A 183 -4.91 6.48 9.45
C GLY A 183 -5.80 7.32 10.34
N THR A 184 -7.02 6.87 10.57
CA THR A 184 -7.95 7.52 11.51
C THR A 184 -8.71 6.45 12.28
N ASN A 185 -9.34 6.85 13.38
CA ASN A 185 -10.27 6.03 14.14
C ASN A 185 -11.54 6.83 14.43
N VAL A 186 -12.54 6.21 15.05
CA VAL A 186 -13.82 6.87 15.36
C VAL A 186 -13.67 8.15 16.19
N SER A 187 -12.69 8.21 17.10
CA SER A 187 -12.45 9.40 17.94
C SER A 187 -11.83 10.53 17.12
N MET A 188 -10.83 10.21 16.30
CA MET A 188 -10.15 11.17 15.43
C MET A 188 -11.10 11.68 14.33
N MET A 189 -11.84 10.79 13.67
CA MET A 189 -12.77 11.17 12.61
C MET A 189 -13.87 12.14 13.09
N LYS A 190 -14.37 11.99 14.31
CA LYS A 190 -15.34 12.94 14.91
C LYS A 190 -14.78 14.36 15.07
N LYS A 191 -13.47 14.50 15.13
CA LYS A 191 -12.73 15.77 15.20
C LYS A 191 -12.11 16.16 13.86
N LEU A 192 -12.41 15.41 12.80
CA LEU A 192 -11.76 15.53 11.47
C LEU A 192 -10.24 15.28 11.49
N GLU A 193 -9.73 14.59 12.51
CA GLU A 193 -8.31 14.30 12.66
C GLU A 193 -7.91 13.00 11.94
N PHE A 194 -6.64 12.92 11.54
CA PHE A 194 -6.01 11.69 11.06
C PHE A 194 -4.50 11.72 11.30
N ARG A 195 -3.90 10.55 11.49
CA ARG A 195 -2.46 10.37 11.49
C ARG A 195 -1.97 10.30 10.05
N ALA A 196 -0.95 11.09 9.74
CA ALA A 196 -0.33 11.12 8.43
C ALA A 196 1.17 10.84 8.54
N GLN A 197 1.72 10.27 7.48
CA GLN A 197 3.16 10.18 7.31
C GLN A 197 3.55 10.21 5.84
N GLY A 198 4.42 11.14 5.46
CA GLY A 198 4.96 11.23 4.12
C GLY A 198 6.08 10.22 3.84
N GLY A 199 6.26 9.93 2.55
CA GLY A 199 7.37 9.21 1.94
C GLY A 199 7.31 7.71 1.84
N PRO A 200 8.33 7.11 1.20
CA PRO A 200 8.61 5.69 1.29
C PRO A 200 8.75 5.21 2.73
N THR A 201 8.45 3.94 2.98
CA THR A 201 8.73 3.36 4.31
C THR A 201 10.22 3.34 4.61
N TRP A 202 10.57 3.50 5.88
CA TRP A 202 11.92 3.41 6.39
C TRP A 202 11.91 2.80 7.80
N GLY A 203 13.00 2.11 8.18
CA GLY A 203 13.09 1.36 9.43
C GLY A 203 13.64 -0.05 9.20
N SER A 204 12.78 -0.98 8.79
CA SER A 204 13.21 -2.32 8.31
C SER A 204 14.02 -2.24 7.00
N VAL A 205 13.81 -1.18 6.24
CA VAL A 205 14.52 -0.82 5.01
C VAL A 205 15.11 0.60 5.13
N PRO A 206 16.17 0.93 4.38
CA PRO A 206 16.78 2.25 4.46
C PRO A 206 15.81 3.35 3.98
N PRO A 207 15.91 4.59 4.52
CA PRO A 207 15.22 5.74 3.96
C PRO A 207 15.52 5.91 2.47
N PHE A 208 14.52 6.32 1.71
CA PHE A 208 14.70 6.63 0.29
C PHE A 208 15.48 7.94 0.11
N ARG A 209 16.37 7.97 -0.89
CA ARG A 209 17.13 9.15 -1.26
C ARG A 209 17.16 9.32 -2.78
N TRP A 210 16.76 10.49 -3.28
CA TRP A 210 16.80 10.79 -4.71
C TRP A 210 18.21 10.73 -5.27
N SER A 211 19.19 11.30 -4.56
CA SER A 211 20.59 11.35 -4.98
C SER A 211 21.28 10.00 -5.13
N THR A 212 20.71 8.92 -4.58
CA THR A 212 21.23 7.55 -4.70
C THR A 212 20.34 6.65 -5.56
N PHE A 213 19.22 7.15 -6.08
CA PHE A 213 18.29 6.34 -6.83
C PHE A 213 18.79 6.11 -8.25
N ASP A 214 19.09 4.86 -8.59
CA ASP A 214 19.74 4.43 -9.83
C ASP A 214 18.72 4.07 -10.94
N PHE A 215 17.68 4.87 -11.09
CA PHE A 215 16.65 4.61 -12.10
C PHE A 215 17.14 4.93 -13.51
N VAL A 216 17.09 3.93 -14.38
CA VAL A 216 17.36 4.09 -15.82
C VAL A 216 16.03 4.03 -16.56
N ASP A 217 15.58 5.18 -17.07
CA ASP A 217 14.42 5.21 -17.96
C ASP A 217 14.76 4.49 -19.28
N ASN A 218 14.06 3.39 -19.56
CA ASN A 218 14.21 2.63 -20.81
C ASN A 218 13.66 3.39 -22.03
N LEU A 219 12.99 4.54 -21.86
CA LEU A 219 12.60 5.41 -22.96
C LEU A 219 13.79 6.15 -23.60
N ALA A 220 14.95 6.21 -22.94
CA ALA A 220 16.18 6.77 -23.51
C ALA A 220 16.92 5.82 -24.48
N ARG A 221 16.36 4.63 -24.77
CA ARG A 221 16.96 3.66 -25.72
C ARG A 221 16.62 3.91 -27.20
N ASN A 222 15.95 5.02 -27.52
CA ASN A 222 15.56 5.39 -28.88
C ASN A 222 16.20 6.71 -29.34
N GLU A 223 17.48 6.93 -29.05
CA GLU A 223 18.30 7.83 -29.87
C GLU A 223 19.50 7.05 -30.42
N GLU A 224 19.47 6.92 -31.72
CA GLU A 224 20.40 6.23 -32.60
C GLU A 224 21.75 6.97 -32.61
N THR A 225 22.59 6.73 -31.61
CA THR A 225 24.03 7.03 -31.71
C THR A 225 24.84 5.87 -31.17
N LEU A 226 25.44 5.12 -32.12
CA LEU A 226 26.55 4.20 -31.91
C LEU A 226 27.77 4.96 -31.38
N GLU A 227 27.78 5.31 -30.10
CA GLU A 227 29.02 5.59 -29.38
C GLU A 227 28.98 4.91 -28.02
N ALA A 228 29.59 3.73 -28.00
CA ALA A 228 29.82 2.96 -26.80
C ALA A 228 30.76 3.72 -25.85
N ASN A 229 30.47 3.60 -24.55
CA ASN A 229 31.41 3.77 -23.43
C ASN A 229 31.63 5.15 -22.81
N THR A 230 30.59 5.98 -22.73
CA THR A 230 30.52 6.96 -21.63
C THR A 230 29.13 6.93 -21.01
N ILE A 231 28.93 6.07 -20.01
CA ILE A 231 27.78 6.20 -19.10
C ILE A 231 28.08 7.43 -18.25
N THR A 232 27.78 8.61 -18.77
CA THR A 232 27.65 9.80 -17.94
C THR A 232 26.47 9.50 -17.03
N LEU A 233 26.76 9.17 -15.77
CA LEU A 233 25.79 9.05 -14.69
C LEU A 233 25.06 10.40 -14.57
N GLN A 234 24.04 10.62 -15.40
CA GLN A 234 23.12 11.72 -15.24
C GLN A 234 22.37 11.46 -13.94
N LYS A 235 22.86 12.10 -12.89
CA LYS A 235 22.43 12.01 -11.50
C LYS A 235 20.97 12.46 -11.28
N ASP A 236 20.33 13.02 -12.31
CA ASP A 236 19.04 13.73 -12.23
C ASP A 236 18.03 13.31 -13.32
N LYS A 237 17.83 12.00 -13.54
CA LYS A 237 16.87 11.54 -14.58
C LYS A 237 15.40 11.78 -14.21
N VAL A 238 15.06 11.74 -12.92
CA VAL A 238 13.69 11.98 -12.44
C VAL A 238 13.61 13.38 -11.86
N LYS A 239 12.85 14.29 -12.49
CA LYS A 239 12.64 15.64 -11.96
C LYS A 239 11.79 15.56 -10.68
N HIS A 240 12.30 16.13 -9.58
CA HIS A 240 11.65 16.13 -8.26
C HIS A 240 11.82 17.49 -7.55
N LEU A 241 11.62 18.58 -8.30
CA LEU A 241 11.77 19.94 -7.78
C LEU A 241 10.86 20.17 -6.56
N GLY A 242 11.44 20.70 -5.48
CA GLY A 242 10.72 20.95 -4.23
C GLY A 242 10.57 19.73 -3.31
N HIS A 243 10.97 18.53 -3.75
CA HIS A 243 11.05 17.37 -2.87
C HIS A 243 12.39 17.35 -2.14
N PRO A 244 12.45 16.92 -0.86
CA PRO A 244 13.71 16.70 -0.18
C PRO A 244 14.46 15.52 -0.78
N ASP A 245 15.79 15.57 -0.72
CA ASP A 245 16.65 14.46 -1.16
C ASP A 245 16.33 13.19 -0.37
N GLU A 246 16.37 13.25 0.96
CA GLU A 246 16.09 12.13 1.86
C GLU A 246 14.67 12.18 2.41
N TRP A 247 13.95 11.05 2.31
CA TRP A 247 12.59 10.90 2.79
C TRP A 247 12.58 10.07 4.08
N LYS A 248 12.83 10.75 5.20
CA LYS A 248 12.89 10.17 6.54
C LYS A 248 11.97 10.89 7.53
N PHE A 249 10.73 11.12 7.12
CA PHE A 249 9.75 11.80 7.96
C PHE A 249 9.18 10.88 9.03
N ASP A 250 8.95 11.42 10.22
CA ASP A 250 8.11 10.75 11.21
C ASP A 250 6.62 11.03 10.95
N TRP A 251 5.74 10.33 11.66
CA TRP A 251 4.31 10.55 11.53
C TRP A 251 3.89 11.75 12.36
N MET A 252 2.75 12.34 12.00
CA MET A 252 2.12 13.41 12.77
C MET A 252 0.61 13.20 12.81
N ASP A 253 -0.02 13.61 13.90
CA ASP A 253 -1.48 13.70 13.98
C ASP A 253 -1.91 15.06 13.43
N VAL A 254 -2.54 15.03 12.26
CA VAL A 254 -3.05 16.20 11.56
C VAL A 254 -4.37 16.62 12.21
N LYS A 255 -4.41 17.87 12.66
CA LYS A 255 -5.59 18.53 13.18
C LYS A 255 -5.96 19.65 12.22
N TRP A 256 -7.22 19.74 11.84
CA TRP A 256 -7.69 20.89 11.08
C TRP A 256 -7.73 22.10 12.01
N GLU A 257 -7.15 23.21 11.56
CA GLU A 257 -7.31 24.50 12.23
C GLU A 257 -8.76 24.96 12.08
N THR A 258 -9.61 24.62 13.05
CA THR A 258 -10.94 25.25 13.18
C THR A 258 -10.91 26.47 14.08
N ASP A 259 -9.81 26.70 14.81
CA ASP A 259 -9.60 27.90 15.62
C ASP A 259 -8.92 29.00 14.81
N ILE A 260 -9.65 29.56 13.84
CA ILE A 260 -9.42 30.94 13.43
C ILE A 260 -10.07 31.78 14.52
N HIS A 261 -9.33 32.09 15.59
CA HIS A 261 -9.73 33.13 16.53
C HIS A 261 -9.73 34.46 15.77
N GLY A 262 -10.89 34.82 15.21
CA GLY A 262 -11.22 36.15 14.70
C GLY A 262 -11.75 37.06 15.79
#